data_AF-A0A9P7TT47-F1
#
_entry.id   AF-A0A9P7TT47-F1
#
_cell.length_a   1.000
_cell.length_b   1.000
_cell.length_c   1.000
_cell.angle_alpha   90.00
_cell.angle_beta   90.00
_cell.angle_gamma   90.00
#
_symmetry.space_group_name_H-M   'P 1'
#
loop_
_entity.id
_entity.type
_entity.pdbx_description
1 polymer ?
#
loop_
_entity_poly.entity_id
_entity_poly.type
_entity_poly.pdbx_seq_one_letter_code
_entity_poly.pdbx_strand_id
1 'polypeptide(L)'
;MRRLSFSKPHFKSLPDHYARTISYSQPKEVQNIQQTAARIIMCKHVLNAQVSIRSPCCRKWFDCAECHAEQEKHPLLQSFELIFACKKCKKCFRKDTKEFEESDEYCPHCDNHFVIDAKTPKAALSIESEDVRVNNKMLRDERVKQQGFRTMFDPDEDADRLG
;
A
#
# COMPACT_ATOMS: atom_id res chain seq x y z
N MET A 1 -2.62 63.44 -6.71
CA MET A 1 -3.45 62.21 -6.82
C MET A 1 -3.75 61.95 -8.30
N ARG A 2 -3.04 61.03 -8.96
CA ARG A 2 -3.33 60.64 -10.36
C ARG A 2 -3.85 59.21 -10.36
N ARG A 3 -5.14 59.03 -10.69
CA ARG A 3 -5.80 57.73 -10.83
C ARG A 3 -5.29 57.05 -12.10
N LEU A 4 -4.79 55.82 -11.97
CA LEU A 4 -4.42 54.95 -13.07
C LEU A 4 -5.70 54.42 -13.73
N SER A 5 -5.92 54.71 -15.01
CA SER A 5 -6.97 54.11 -15.83
C SER A 5 -6.42 52.88 -16.56
N PHE A 6 -6.98 51.71 -16.23
CA PHE A 6 -6.72 50.43 -16.87
C PHE A 6 -7.32 50.39 -18.29
N SER A 7 -6.50 50.22 -19.32
CA SER A 7 -6.96 49.85 -20.67
C SER A 7 -6.83 48.34 -20.88
N LYS A 8 -7.96 47.65 -21.10
CA LYS A 8 -7.99 46.22 -21.47
C LYS A 8 -7.36 46.01 -22.85
N PRO A 9 -6.44 45.05 -23.04
CA PRO A 9 -5.96 44.70 -24.37
C PRO A 9 -7.00 43.86 -25.14
N HIS A 10 -7.25 44.27 -26.37
CA HIS A 10 -8.16 43.66 -27.33
C HIS A 10 -7.51 42.40 -27.93
N PHE A 11 -8.06 41.22 -27.61
CA PHE A 11 -7.67 39.94 -28.19
C PHE A 11 -8.12 39.92 -29.67
N LYS A 12 -7.17 39.82 -30.60
CA LYS A 12 -7.47 39.49 -32.01
C LYS A 12 -6.98 38.06 -32.26
N SER A 13 -7.92 37.20 -32.60
CA SER A 13 -7.71 35.79 -32.97
C SER A 13 -6.89 35.69 -34.27
N LEU A 14 -5.90 34.81 -34.26
CA LEU A 14 -5.12 34.41 -35.43
C LEU A 14 -5.76 33.14 -36.03
N PRO A 15 -6.12 33.10 -37.33
CA PRO A 15 -6.58 31.87 -37.98
C PRO A 15 -5.48 31.10 -38.75
N ASP A 16 -5.27 29.86 -38.31
CA ASP A 16 -5.40 28.60 -39.05
C ASP A 16 -4.65 28.41 -40.39
N HIS A 17 -3.33 28.59 -40.45
CA HIS A 17 -2.58 28.04 -41.60
C HIS A 17 -1.13 27.60 -41.34
N TYR A 18 -0.72 27.43 -40.09
CA TYR A 18 0.57 26.80 -39.80
C TYR A 18 0.49 25.93 -38.55
N ALA A 19 -0.11 24.75 -38.69
CA ALA A 19 0.14 23.63 -37.79
C ALA A 19 0.65 22.48 -38.65
N ARG A 20 1.94 22.58 -39.01
CA ARG A 20 2.71 21.45 -39.51
C ARG A 20 2.52 20.29 -38.54
N THR A 21 2.16 19.14 -39.09
CA THR A 21 2.20 17.85 -38.41
C THR A 21 3.62 17.58 -37.92
N ILE A 22 3.90 17.99 -36.69
CA ILE A 22 5.04 17.48 -35.94
C ILE A 22 4.55 16.17 -35.33
N SER A 23 4.88 15.06 -35.99
CA SER A 23 4.86 13.74 -35.36
C SER A 23 5.89 13.76 -34.24
N TYR A 24 5.48 14.22 -33.05
CA TYR A 24 6.23 14.01 -31.82
C TYR A 24 6.19 12.52 -31.53
N SER A 25 7.12 11.77 -32.11
CA SER A 25 7.55 10.49 -31.56
C SER A 25 8.05 10.82 -30.16
N GLN A 26 7.22 10.52 -29.16
CA GLN A 26 7.56 10.63 -27.75
C GLN A 26 8.94 9.99 -27.53
N PRO A 27 9.94 10.69 -26.97
CA PRO A 27 11.18 10.05 -26.58
C PRO A 27 10.86 8.97 -25.54
N LYS A 28 11.02 7.70 -25.94
CA LYS A 28 10.96 6.56 -25.05
C LYS A 28 12.23 6.51 -24.23
N GLU A 29 12.33 7.39 -23.25
CA GLU A 29 13.35 7.29 -22.20
C GLU A 29 12.77 7.81 -20.87
N VAL A 30 11.65 7.21 -20.50
CA VAL A 30 11.09 7.30 -19.15
C VAL A 30 11.01 5.90 -18.57
N GLN A 31 12.13 5.17 -18.56
CA GLN A 31 12.22 3.92 -17.82
C GLN A 31 13.58 3.79 -17.15
N ASN A 32 13.54 4.10 -15.85
CA ASN A 32 14.22 3.34 -14.81
C ASN A 32 15.65 3.75 -14.40
N ILE A 33 15.75 4.95 -13.82
CA ILE A 33 16.80 5.28 -12.83
C ILE A 33 16.29 4.91 -11.41
N GLN A 34 15.86 3.65 -11.21
CA GLN A 34 15.60 3.08 -9.87
C GLN A 34 16.49 1.87 -9.58
N GLN A 35 17.76 1.90 -9.97
CA GLN A 35 18.67 0.77 -9.68
C GLN A 35 19.99 1.12 -9.00
N THR A 36 20.18 2.34 -8.50
CA THR A 36 21.37 2.69 -7.72
C THR A 36 21.02 3.56 -6.51
N ALA A 37 20.28 3.05 -5.55
CA ALA A 37 20.30 3.49 -4.15
C ALA A 37 19.43 2.54 -3.32
N ALA A 38 20.03 1.99 -2.25
CA ALA A 38 19.35 1.38 -1.10
C ALA A 38 18.06 0.60 -1.41
N ARG A 39 18.15 -0.73 -1.50
CA ARG A 39 17.03 -1.62 -1.18
C ARG A 39 16.52 -1.24 0.22
N ILE A 40 15.55 -0.34 0.30
CA ILE A 40 14.74 -0.12 1.49
C ILE A 40 13.87 -1.37 1.56
N ILE A 41 14.40 -2.40 2.20
CA ILE A 41 13.65 -3.60 2.53
C ILE A 41 12.69 -3.15 3.63
N MET A 42 11.50 -2.72 3.22
CA MET A 42 10.38 -2.66 4.14
C MET A 42 10.13 -4.06 4.70
N CYS A 43 9.86 -4.17 6.01
CA CYS A 43 9.41 -5.43 6.58
C CYS A 43 8.16 -5.89 5.80
N LYS A 44 8.18 -7.15 5.36
CA LYS A 44 7.02 -7.77 4.68
C LYS A 44 5.84 -7.94 5.64
N HIS A 45 6.14 -8.06 6.93
CA HIS A 45 5.18 -8.37 7.99
C HIS A 45 4.52 -7.11 8.57
N VAL A 46 5.28 -6.01 8.72
CA VAL A 46 4.80 -4.71 9.25
C VAL A 46 5.20 -3.60 8.29
N LEU A 47 4.25 -3.14 7.48
CA LEU A 47 4.49 -2.15 6.43
C LEU A 47 4.82 -0.75 6.98
N ASN A 48 4.42 -0.46 8.21
CA ASN A 48 4.61 0.84 8.85
C ASN A 48 5.65 0.79 9.97
N ALA A 49 6.63 -0.12 9.91
CA ALA A 49 7.68 -0.21 10.93
C ALA A 49 8.60 1.03 10.89
N GLN A 50 8.55 1.88 11.93
CA GLN A 50 9.28 3.16 11.99
C GLN A 50 10.64 3.08 12.67
N VAL A 51 10.89 1.98 13.36
CA VAL A 51 12.16 1.69 14.03
C VAL A 51 12.68 0.35 13.55
N SER A 52 14.00 0.19 13.58
CA SER A 52 14.66 -1.10 13.46
C SER A 52 15.20 -1.48 14.84
N ILE A 53 15.06 -2.74 15.21
CA ILE A 53 15.43 -3.28 16.51
C ILE A 53 16.72 -4.09 16.34
N ARG A 54 17.67 -3.90 17.25
CA ARG A 54 18.85 -4.76 17.32
C ARG A 54 18.54 -5.99 18.16
N SER A 55 18.60 -7.16 17.55
CA SER A 55 18.38 -8.41 18.26
C SER A 55 19.56 -8.72 19.21
N PRO A 56 19.28 -9.14 20.45
CA PRO A 56 20.34 -9.42 21.43
C PRO A 56 21.11 -10.71 21.13
N CYS A 57 20.49 -11.67 20.42
CA CYS A 57 21.08 -12.96 20.07
C CYS A 57 22.19 -12.87 19.03
N CYS A 58 21.95 -12.22 17.90
CA CYS A 58 22.86 -12.19 16.75
C CYS A 58 23.42 -10.79 16.44
N ARG A 59 23.00 -9.77 17.19
CA ARG A 59 23.49 -8.38 17.08
C ARG A 59 23.24 -7.72 15.72
N LYS A 60 22.27 -8.24 14.94
CA LYS A 60 21.82 -7.69 13.66
C LYS A 60 20.58 -6.83 13.83
N TRP A 61 20.23 -6.09 12.78
CA TRP A 61 19.09 -5.19 12.75
C TRP A 61 17.92 -5.83 12.01
N PHE A 62 16.75 -5.80 12.64
CA PHE A 62 15.50 -6.30 12.07
C PHE A 62 14.36 -5.36 12.41
N ASP A 63 13.35 -5.30 11.55
CA ASP A 63 12.20 -4.42 11.75
C ASP A 63 11.07 -5.08 12.57
N CYS A 64 11.06 -6.41 12.63
CA CYS A 64 9.95 -7.21 13.15
C CYS A 64 10.49 -8.60 13.54
N ALA A 65 9.84 -9.27 14.50
CA ALA A 65 10.29 -10.57 15.01
C ALA A 65 10.22 -11.68 13.94
N GLU A 66 9.25 -11.60 13.03
CA GLU A 66 9.11 -12.54 11.91
C GLU A 66 10.28 -12.42 10.92
N CYS A 67 10.76 -11.20 10.64
CA CYS A 67 11.97 -11.01 9.83
C CYS A 67 13.22 -11.63 10.46
N HIS A 68 13.30 -11.72 11.78
CA HIS A 68 14.39 -12.43 12.47
C HIS A 68 14.25 -13.94 12.29
N ALA A 69 13.05 -14.49 12.51
CA ALA A 69 12.78 -15.92 12.36
C ALA A 69 12.99 -16.45 10.93
N GLU A 70 12.74 -15.63 9.90
CA GLU A 70 13.02 -16.00 8.51
C GLU A 70 14.51 -16.03 8.16
N GLN A 71 15.29 -15.11 8.76
CA GLN A 71 16.71 -14.98 8.45
C GLN A 71 17.58 -15.88 9.32
N GLU A 72 17.11 -16.26 10.51
CA GLU A 72 17.89 -16.96 11.51
C GLU A 72 17.20 -18.23 12.01
N LYS A 73 18.00 -19.27 12.23
CA LYS A 73 17.52 -20.61 12.60
C LYS A 73 17.30 -20.80 14.11
N HIS A 74 17.28 -19.74 14.90
CA HIS A 74 17.17 -19.79 16.36
C HIS A 74 16.09 -18.84 16.88
N PRO A 75 15.48 -19.14 18.04
CA PRO A 75 14.46 -18.28 18.63
C PRO A 75 15.06 -16.95 19.12
N LEU A 76 14.30 -15.87 18.99
CA LEU A 76 14.70 -14.55 19.47
C LEU A 76 14.81 -14.56 21.00
N LEU A 77 15.98 -14.13 21.51
CA LEU A 77 16.22 -14.06 22.95
C LEU A 77 15.58 -12.78 23.51
N GLN A 78 14.82 -12.90 24.59
CA GLN A 78 14.17 -11.77 25.25
C GLN A 78 15.17 -11.08 26.19
N SER A 79 15.44 -9.81 25.95
CA SER A 79 16.22 -8.95 26.85
C SER A 79 15.36 -7.77 27.32
N PHE A 80 15.62 -7.29 28.53
CA PHE A 80 14.93 -6.12 29.07
C PHE A 80 15.41 -4.82 28.43
N GLU A 81 16.71 -4.74 28.13
CA GLU A 81 17.31 -3.63 27.41
C GLU A 81 17.16 -3.86 25.90
N LEU A 82 16.47 -2.97 25.22
CA LEU A 82 16.28 -3.01 23.77
C LEU A 82 16.95 -1.79 23.14
N ILE A 83 17.62 -2.02 22.01
CA ILE A 83 18.29 -0.97 21.24
C ILE A 83 17.51 -0.77 19.96
N PHE A 84 17.00 0.44 19.77
CA PHE A 84 16.22 0.84 18.62
C PHE A 84 17.02 1.81 17.75
N ALA A 85 16.79 1.78 16.44
CA ALA A 85 17.25 2.77 15.49
C ALA A 85 16.03 3.40 14.82
N CYS A 86 15.83 4.70 14.99
CA CYS A 86 14.72 5.40 14.35
C CYS A 86 14.99 5.60 12.86
N LYS A 87 14.06 5.25 11.98
CA LYS A 87 14.23 5.44 10.53
C LYS A 87 14.14 6.89 10.09
N LYS A 88 13.45 7.75 10.86
CA LYS A 88 13.32 9.19 10.58
C LYS A 88 14.63 9.95 10.83
N CYS A 89 15.25 9.76 12.00
CA CYS A 89 16.46 10.48 12.38
C CYS A 89 17.76 9.64 12.26
N LYS A 90 17.66 8.34 12.01
CA LYS A 90 18.77 7.37 11.91
C LYS A 90 19.64 7.28 13.17
N LYS A 91 19.19 7.83 14.30
CA LYS A 91 19.88 7.76 15.58
C LYS A 91 19.46 6.50 16.33
N CYS A 92 20.44 5.86 16.95
CA CYS A 92 20.23 4.70 17.82
C CYS A 92 20.00 5.17 19.26
N PHE A 93 18.99 4.62 19.92
CA PHE A 93 18.68 4.88 21.32
C PHE A 93 18.37 3.57 22.04
N ARG A 94 18.48 3.59 23.36
CA ARG A 94 18.23 2.42 24.21
C ARG A 94 16.99 2.65 25.03
N LYS A 95 16.21 1.60 25.24
CA LYS A 95 15.02 1.63 26.07
C LYS A 95 14.89 0.36 26.90
N ASP A 96 14.45 0.54 28.13
CA ASP A 96 14.23 -0.54 29.08
C ASP A 96 12.75 -0.93 29.05
N THR A 97 12.48 -2.22 28.85
CA THR A 97 11.11 -2.76 28.68
C THR A 97 10.42 -3.03 30.02
N LYS A 98 11.09 -2.79 31.16
CA LYS A 98 10.55 -3.07 32.50
C LYS A 98 9.56 -2.02 32.99
N GLU A 99 9.78 -0.76 32.62
CA GLU A 99 8.99 0.39 33.03
C GLU A 99 8.55 1.10 31.76
N PHE A 100 7.52 0.57 31.09
CA PHE A 100 7.00 1.19 29.87
C PHE A 100 6.07 2.34 30.25
N GLU A 101 6.57 3.57 30.15
CA GLU A 101 5.80 4.80 30.42
C GLU A 101 5.37 5.47 29.09
N GLU A 102 4.34 6.32 29.10
CA GLU A 102 3.81 6.99 27.89
C GLU A 102 4.86 7.87 27.18
N SER A 103 5.87 8.34 27.92
CA SER A 103 7.04 9.05 27.37
C SER A 103 7.90 8.18 26.45
N ASP A 104 7.74 6.86 26.54
CA ASP A 104 8.57 5.86 25.88
C ASP A 104 8.12 5.59 24.46
N GLU A 105 6.93 6.05 24.08
CA GLU A 105 6.34 5.84 22.76
C GLU A 105 7.03 6.67 21.67
N TYR A 106 7.85 7.66 22.07
CA TYR A 106 8.48 8.62 21.19
C TYR A 106 10.00 8.45 21.13
N CYS A 107 10.56 8.73 19.95
CA CYS A 107 12.01 8.80 19.80
C CYS A 107 12.55 10.08 20.46
N PRO A 108 13.54 9.99 21.39
CA PRO A 108 14.09 11.14 22.13
C PRO A 108 14.85 12.16 21.28
N HIS A 109 14.99 11.89 19.98
CA HIS A 109 15.76 12.73 19.07
C HIS A 109 14.91 13.46 18.02
N CYS A 110 13.67 13.05 17.79
CA CYS A 110 12.86 13.62 16.70
C CYS A 110 11.34 13.54 16.92
N ASP A 111 10.92 13.19 18.14
CA ASP A 111 9.53 12.97 18.56
C ASP A 111 8.72 12.10 17.60
N ASN A 112 9.39 11.14 16.96
CA ASN A 112 8.71 10.19 16.11
C ASN A 112 8.05 9.13 17.00
N HIS A 113 6.72 9.12 17.02
CA HIS A 113 5.93 8.06 17.62
C HIS A 113 6.21 6.73 16.91
N PHE A 114 6.72 5.75 17.63
CA PHE A 114 7.10 4.45 17.06
C PHE A 114 6.19 3.29 17.48
N VAL A 115 5.33 3.51 18.46
CA VAL A 115 4.31 2.55 18.91
C VAL A 115 3.02 2.80 18.13
N ILE A 116 2.99 2.36 16.88
CA ILE A 116 1.81 2.54 16.02
C ILE A 116 1.19 1.20 15.64
N ASP A 117 -0.12 1.20 15.40
CA ASP A 117 -0.86 0.01 14.99
C ASP A 117 -0.23 -0.65 13.77
N ALA A 118 0.15 -1.93 13.91
CA ALA A 118 0.81 -2.67 12.86
C ALA A 118 -0.11 -2.84 11.63
N LYS A 119 0.28 -2.28 10.49
CA LYS A 119 -0.37 -2.50 9.20
C LYS A 119 0.17 -3.77 8.58
N THR A 120 -0.57 -4.86 8.75
CA THR A 120 -0.31 -6.12 8.04
C THR A 120 -0.85 -6.04 6.61
N PRO A 121 -0.16 -6.67 5.64
CA PRO A 121 -0.65 -6.73 4.26
C PRO A 121 -1.93 -7.57 4.23
N LYS A 122 -3.08 -6.92 4.15
CA LYS A 122 -4.34 -7.61 3.86
C LYS A 122 -4.35 -7.92 2.37
N ALA A 123 -4.35 -9.20 2.01
CA ALA A 123 -4.56 -9.63 0.64
C ALA A 123 -5.98 -9.20 0.22
N ALA A 124 -6.10 -8.03 -0.39
CA ALA A 124 -7.33 -7.62 -1.04
C ALA A 124 -7.50 -8.53 -2.27
N LEU A 125 -8.42 -9.48 -2.19
CA LEU A 125 -8.85 -10.27 -3.35
C LEU A 125 -9.62 -9.32 -4.26
N SER A 126 -8.92 -8.57 -5.12
CA SER A 126 -9.57 -7.83 -6.20
C SER A 126 -10.08 -8.88 -7.19
N ILE A 127 -11.39 -9.09 -7.22
CA ILE A 127 -12.02 -9.72 -8.38
C ILE A 127 -11.83 -8.74 -9.53
N GLU A 128 -10.79 -8.98 -10.34
CA GLU A 128 -10.59 -8.26 -11.58
C GLU A 128 -11.73 -8.66 -12.52
N SER A 129 -12.79 -7.85 -12.48
CA SER A 129 -13.96 -8.02 -13.34
C SER A 129 -13.55 -7.56 -14.74
N GLU A 130 -12.89 -8.45 -15.48
CA GLU A 130 -12.60 -8.24 -16.89
C GLU A 130 -13.92 -7.96 -17.63
N ASP A 131 -13.93 -6.84 -18.36
CA ASP A 131 -15.03 -6.21 -19.11
C ASP A 131 -16.42 -6.84 -18.96
N VAL A 132 -17.33 -6.10 -18.34
CA VAL A 132 -18.74 -6.47 -18.08
C VAL A 132 -19.48 -6.88 -19.36
N ARG A 133 -19.02 -6.41 -20.54
CA ARG A 133 -19.59 -6.81 -21.84
C ARG A 133 -19.26 -8.25 -22.25
N VAL A 134 -18.14 -8.80 -21.78
CA VAL A 134 -17.67 -10.14 -22.15
C VAL A 134 -18.09 -11.17 -21.11
N ASN A 135 -18.05 -10.82 -19.82
CA ASN A 135 -18.37 -11.73 -18.72
C ASN A 135 -19.75 -11.44 -18.10
N ASN A 136 -20.83 -11.78 -18.81
CA ASN A 136 -22.21 -11.62 -18.32
C ASN A 136 -22.57 -12.48 -17.08
N LYS A 137 -21.66 -13.36 -16.64
CA LYS A 137 -21.88 -14.21 -15.44
C LYS A 137 -21.94 -13.42 -14.12
N MET A 138 -21.39 -12.21 -14.08
CA MET A 138 -21.35 -11.40 -12.85
C MET A 138 -22.47 -10.35 -12.77
N LEU A 139 -23.23 -10.15 -13.85
CA LEU A 139 -24.44 -9.34 -13.86
C LEU A 139 -25.63 -10.22 -13.48
N ARG A 140 -26.31 -9.89 -12.38
CA ARG A 140 -27.56 -10.54 -11.98
C ARG A 140 -28.73 -9.72 -12.55
N ASP A 141 -29.50 -10.31 -13.45
CA ASP A 141 -30.78 -9.73 -13.91
C ASP A 141 -31.87 -10.06 -12.89
N GLU A 142 -32.44 -9.04 -12.27
CA GLU A 142 -33.47 -9.16 -11.23
C GLU A 142 -34.83 -9.67 -11.76
N ARG A 143 -35.01 -9.69 -13.10
CA ARG A 143 -36.24 -10.18 -13.74
C ARG A 143 -36.26 -11.70 -13.88
N VAL A 144 -35.13 -12.38 -13.76
CA VAL A 144 -35.02 -13.83 -13.91
C VAL A 144 -35.03 -14.47 -12.53
N LYS A 145 -36.06 -15.30 -12.26
CA LYS A 145 -36.17 -16.06 -11.01
C LYS A 145 -34.94 -16.95 -10.86
N GLN A 146 -34.13 -16.67 -9.84
CA GLN A 146 -32.92 -17.44 -9.56
C GLN A 146 -33.32 -18.89 -9.29
N GLN A 147 -32.71 -19.84 -10.02
CA GLN A 147 -32.82 -21.25 -9.64
C GLN A 147 -32.18 -21.38 -8.26
N GLY A 148 -33.02 -21.61 -7.24
CA GLY A 148 -32.55 -21.85 -5.88
C GLY A 148 -31.59 -23.03 -5.85
N PHE A 149 -30.76 -23.11 -4.81
CA PHE A 149 -29.94 -24.29 -4.56
C PHE A 149 -30.87 -25.50 -4.38
N ARG A 150 -31.00 -26.30 -5.44
CA ARG A 150 -31.74 -27.56 -5.40
C ARG A 150 -30.93 -28.55 -4.57
N THR A 151 -31.53 -29.07 -3.51
CA THR A 151 -30.97 -30.21 -2.79
C THR A 151 -31.29 -31.48 -3.58
N MET A 152 -30.51 -32.56 -3.42
CA MET A 152 -30.73 -33.82 -4.17
C MET A 152 -32.10 -34.48 -3.92
N PHE A 153 -32.93 -33.92 -3.04
CA PHE A 153 -34.23 -34.43 -2.62
C PHE A 153 -35.42 -33.58 -3.06
N ASP A 154 -35.19 -32.50 -3.82
CA ASP A 154 -36.28 -31.69 -4.37
C ASP A 154 -36.81 -32.34 -5.67
N PRO A 155 -38.08 -32.78 -5.74
CA PRO A 155 -38.63 -33.37 -6.95
C PRO A 155 -38.71 -32.32 -8.07
N ASP A 156 -38.29 -32.70 -9.28
CA ASP A 156 -38.37 -31.84 -10.45
C ASP A 156 -39.83 -31.53 -10.82
N GLU A 157 -40.14 -30.27 -11.18
CA GLU A 157 -41.45 -29.85 -11.69
C GLU A 157 -41.92 -30.63 -12.93
N ASP A 158 -41.00 -31.31 -13.63
CA ASP A 158 -41.29 -32.15 -14.80
C ASP A 158 -41.62 -33.61 -14.46
N ALA A 159 -41.49 -34.03 -13.18
CA ALA A 159 -41.82 -35.39 -12.74
C ALA A 159 -43.34 -35.67 -12.74
N ASP A 160 -44.17 -34.63 -12.62
CA ASP A 160 -45.65 -34.73 -12.59
C ASP A 160 -46.30 -34.85 -13.98
N ARG A 161 -45.52 -34.83 -15.07
CA ARG A 161 -46.03 -34.87 -16.45
C ARG A 161 -46.05 -36.25 -17.11
N LEU A 162 -45.63 -37.30 -16.40
CA LEU A 162 -45.72 -38.69 -16.87
C LEU A 162 -46.99 -39.35 -16.30
N GLY A 163 -48.13 -38.98 -16.86
CA GLY A 163 -49.40 -39.70 -16.72
C GLY A 163 -49.66 -40.59 -17.93
#